data_AF-A0A183U014-F1
#
_entry.id   AF-A0A183U014-F1
#
_cell.length_a   1.000
_cell.length_b   1.000
_cell.length_c   1.000
_cell.angle_alpha   90.00
_cell.angle_beta   90.00
_cell.angle_gamma   90.00
#
_symmetry.space_group_name_H-M   'P 1'
#
loop_
_entity.id
_entity.type
_entity.pdbx_description
1 polymer ?
#
loop_
_entity_poly.entity_id
_entity_poly.type
_entity_poly.pdbx_seq_one_letter_code
_entity_poly.pdbx_strand_id
1 'polypeptide(L)' 'LQQHAGFHTGRKPFRCSFCGKAFRFKSNLFEHRSVHGGFTPHACRYCGKTCQLKGDLKKHRKTHISTEEELEEA' A
#
# COMPACT_ATOMS: atom_id res chain seq x y z
N LEU A 1 -21.52 -2.57 -4.67
CA LEU A 1 -21.65 -1.22 -5.28
C LEU A 1 -21.28 -0.04 -4.37
N GLN A 2 -21.19 -0.18 -3.04
CA GLN A 2 -20.92 0.98 -2.16
C GLN A 2 -19.52 1.61 -2.34
N GLN A 3 -18.49 0.78 -2.58
CA GLN A 3 -17.16 1.30 -2.92
C GLN A 3 -17.11 1.94 -4.30
N HIS A 4 -17.88 1.48 -5.29
CA HIS A 4 -17.91 2.07 -6.63
C HIS A 4 -18.64 3.42 -6.64
N ALA A 5 -19.79 3.51 -5.94
CA ALA A 5 -20.60 4.73 -5.83
C ALA A 5 -19.85 5.95 -5.24
N GLY A 6 -18.78 5.72 -4.46
CA GLY A 6 -17.89 6.79 -4.01
C GLY A 6 -17.21 7.58 -5.14
N PHE A 7 -17.18 7.07 -6.40
CA PHE A 7 -16.40 7.63 -7.52
C PHE A 7 -17.18 8.77 -8.12
N HIS A 8 -18.48 8.58 -8.20
CA HIS A 8 -19.42 9.60 -8.62
C HIS A 8 -19.64 10.67 -7.53
N THR A 9 -19.54 10.31 -6.24
CA THR A 9 -19.90 11.21 -5.13
C THR A 9 -18.72 11.91 -4.46
N GLY A 10 -17.47 11.52 -4.75
CA GLY A 10 -16.29 12.14 -4.14
C GLY A 10 -16.12 11.91 -2.64
N ARG A 11 -16.92 11.03 -2.00
CA ARG A 11 -16.80 10.74 -0.56
C ARG A 11 -15.43 10.14 -0.22
N LYS A 12 -14.77 10.74 0.76
CA LYS A 12 -13.49 10.30 1.32
C LYS A 12 -13.63 10.03 2.83
N PRO A 13 -14.19 8.87 3.23
CA PRO A 13 -14.51 8.61 4.63
C PRO A 13 -13.28 8.35 5.51
N PHE A 14 -12.11 8.03 4.95
CA PHE A 14 -10.93 7.67 5.71
C PHE A 14 -9.99 8.85 5.85
N ARG A 15 -9.89 9.47 7.03
CA ARG A 15 -8.97 10.60 7.28
C ARG A 15 -7.68 10.18 7.99
N CYS A 16 -6.60 10.85 7.62
CA CYS A 16 -5.34 10.80 8.33
C CYS A 16 -5.43 11.61 9.62
N SER A 17 -5.11 10.98 10.74
CA SER A 17 -5.08 11.62 12.06
C SER A 17 -3.92 12.61 12.22
N PHE A 18 -2.84 12.45 11.44
CA PHE A 18 -1.66 13.30 11.53
C PHE A 18 -1.80 14.63 10.76
N CYS A 19 -2.39 14.61 9.56
CA CYS A 19 -2.46 15.79 8.69
C CYS A 19 -3.85 16.09 8.14
N GLY A 20 -4.89 15.36 8.56
CA GLY A 20 -6.27 15.59 8.14
C GLY A 20 -6.61 15.18 6.70
N LYS A 21 -5.62 14.76 5.89
CA LYS A 21 -5.85 14.31 4.50
C LYS A 21 -6.86 13.16 4.47
N ALA A 22 -7.87 13.30 3.62
CA ALA A 22 -8.92 12.31 3.43
C ALA A 22 -8.65 11.43 2.22
N PHE A 23 -8.95 10.15 2.38
CA PHE A 23 -8.81 9.09 1.39
C PHE A 23 -10.13 8.37 1.25
N ARG A 24 -10.29 7.78 0.08
CA ARG A 24 -11.50 7.05 -0.24
C ARG A 24 -11.45 5.59 0.17
N PHE A 25 -10.29 4.98 0.10
CA PHE A 25 -10.08 3.60 0.49
C PHE A 25 -9.16 3.55 1.71
N LYS A 26 -9.42 2.60 2.60
CA LYS A 26 -8.63 2.37 3.81
C LYS A 26 -7.17 2.02 3.45
N SER A 27 -6.96 1.28 2.36
CA SER A 27 -5.63 0.94 1.83
C SER A 27 -4.81 2.20 1.51
N ASN A 28 -5.39 3.18 0.82
CA ASN A 28 -4.70 4.44 0.52
C ASN A 28 -4.38 5.25 1.79
N LEU A 29 -5.26 5.24 2.80
CA LEU A 29 -4.95 5.87 4.08
C LEU A 29 -3.79 5.15 4.80
N PHE A 30 -3.80 3.82 4.79
CA PHE A 30 -2.79 2.99 5.43
C PHE A 30 -1.41 3.22 4.80
N GLU A 31 -1.34 3.18 3.48
CA GLU A 31 -0.15 3.52 2.70
C GLU A 31 0.31 4.95 2.96
N HIS A 32 -0.61 5.93 2.97
CA HIS A 32 -0.27 7.31 3.27
C HIS A 32 0.38 7.50 4.64
N ARG A 33 0.02 6.70 5.65
CA ARG A 33 0.64 6.84 6.99
C ARG A 33 2.16 6.64 6.97
N SER A 34 2.69 5.89 5.99
CA SER A 34 4.14 5.70 5.83
C SER A 34 4.90 7.01 5.64
N VAL A 35 4.27 8.06 5.10
CA VAL A 35 4.94 9.36 4.87
C VAL A 35 5.21 10.13 6.17
N HIS A 36 4.49 9.82 7.25
CA HIS A 36 4.65 10.50 8.53
C HIS A 36 5.72 9.88 9.42
N GLY A 37 5.90 8.56 9.34
CA GLY A 37 6.81 7.82 10.23
C GLY A 37 7.93 7.07 9.52
N GLY A 38 8.05 7.18 8.19
CA GLY A 38 8.99 6.38 7.40
C GLY A 38 8.71 4.88 7.44
N PHE A 39 7.63 4.45 8.11
CA PHE A 39 7.25 3.05 8.22
C PHE A 39 6.56 2.60 6.94
N THR A 40 7.34 2.04 6.05
CA THR A 40 6.90 1.32 4.85
C THR A 40 6.28 -0.03 5.25
N PRO A 41 4.99 -0.26 5.00
CA PRO A 41 4.29 -1.46 5.45
C PRO A 41 4.66 -2.73 4.67
N HIS A 42 5.33 -2.57 3.53
CA HIS A 42 5.63 -3.67 2.62
C HIS A 42 7.13 -3.91 2.58
N ALA A 43 7.61 -4.86 3.40
CA ALA A 43 9.01 -5.28 3.40
C ALA A 43 9.21 -6.49 2.48
N CYS A 44 10.34 -6.51 1.78
CA CYS A 44 10.78 -7.67 1.01
C CYS A 44 11.41 -8.70 1.95
N ARG A 45 10.89 -9.93 1.94
CA ARG A 45 11.43 -11.03 2.76
C ARG A 45 12.85 -11.44 2.37
N TYR A 46 13.25 -11.22 1.11
CA TYR A 46 14.53 -11.68 0.58
C TYR A 46 15.70 -10.73 0.90
N CYS A 47 15.47 -9.41 0.89
CA CYS A 47 16.56 -8.45 1.07
C CYS A 47 16.24 -7.32 2.05
N GLY A 48 15.11 -7.38 2.74
CA GLY A 48 14.70 -6.36 3.71
C GLY A 48 14.32 -5.01 3.10
N LYS A 49 14.46 -4.81 1.77
CA LYS A 49 14.04 -3.57 1.10
C LYS A 49 12.57 -3.33 1.33
N THR A 50 12.24 -2.11 1.70
CA THR A 50 10.87 -1.74 1.99
C THR A 50 10.30 -0.84 0.90
N CYS A 51 9.01 -1.02 0.63
CA CYS A 51 8.26 -0.26 -0.37
C CYS A 51 7.03 0.38 0.28
N GLN A 52 6.64 1.54 -0.24
CA GLN A 52 5.42 2.22 0.21
C GLN A 52 4.17 1.53 -0.33
N LEU A 53 4.19 1.11 -1.61
CA LEU A 53 3.04 0.50 -2.29
C LEU A 53 3.19 -1.02 -2.41
N LYS A 54 2.08 -1.76 -2.26
CA LYS A 54 2.04 -3.22 -2.50
C LYS A 54 2.44 -3.59 -3.94
N GLY A 55 2.05 -2.74 -4.90
CA GLY A 55 2.40 -2.93 -6.32
C GLY A 55 3.90 -2.84 -6.58
N ASP A 56 4.60 -1.96 -5.87
CA ASP A 56 6.04 -1.79 -5.98
C ASP A 56 6.78 -2.97 -5.36
N LEU A 57 6.34 -3.46 -4.20
CA LEU A 57 6.86 -4.70 -3.62
C LEU A 57 6.67 -5.88 -4.59
N LYS A 58 5.50 -5.99 -5.25
CA LYS A 58 5.26 -7.07 -6.23
C LYS A 58 6.20 -6.98 -7.43
N LYS A 59 6.48 -5.78 -7.95
CA LYS A 59 7.46 -5.58 -9.03
C LYS A 59 8.87 -5.88 -8.55
N HIS A 60 9.23 -5.40 -7.35
CA HIS A 60 10.52 -5.66 -6.73
C HIS A 60 10.76 -7.15 -6.49
N ARG A 61 9.76 -7.90 -6.00
CA ARG A 61 9.87 -9.36 -5.83
C ARG A 61 10.23 -10.07 -7.12
N LYS A 62 9.77 -9.60 -8.28
CA LYS A 62 10.13 -10.20 -9.57
C LYS A 62 11.62 -10.09 -9.89
N THR A 63 12.33 -9.10 -9.32
CA THR A 63 13.80 -9.02 -9.47
C THR A 63 14.52 -10.08 -8.65
N HIS A 64 13.89 -10.62 -7.60
CA HIS A 64 14.39 -11.77 -6.84
C HIS A 64 13.94 -13.11 -7.42
N ILE A 65 12.79 -13.16 -8.10
CA ILE A 65 12.30 -14.39 -8.75
C ILE A 65 13.16 -14.74 -9.98
N SER A 66 13.90 -13.79 -10.55
CA SER A 66 15.02 -14.09 -11.47
C SER A 66 16.17 -14.85 -10.80
N THR A 67 16.19 -14.91 -9.46
CA THR A 67 17.18 -15.56 -8.60
C THR A 67 16.49 -16.34 -7.48
N GLU A 68 15.60 -17.27 -7.83
CA GLU A 68 14.99 -18.28 -6.93
C GLU A 68 13.65 -17.88 -6.26
N GLU A 69 12.60 -18.40 -6.88
CA GLU A 69 11.40 -19.07 -6.35
C GLU A 69 10.52 -18.53 -5.19
N GLU A 70 9.26 -18.91 -5.37
CA GLU A 70 8.13 -18.99 -4.43
C GLU A 70 7.28 -17.73 -4.23
N LEU A 71 6.17 -17.79 -4.98
CA LEU A 71 4.83 -17.40 -4.62
C LEU A 71 4.57 -17.67 -3.13
N GLU A 72 4.07 -16.66 -2.45
CA GLU A 72 3.19 -16.84 -1.30
C GLU A 72 2.63 -15.45 -0.99
N GLU A 73 1.32 -15.35 -1.04
CA GLU A 73 0.47 -15.01 0.11
C GLU A 73 -0.98 -14.91 -0.39
N ALA A 74 -1.82 -15.76 0.20
CA ALA A 74 -3.27 -15.71 0.17
C ALA A 74 -3.81 -14.38 0.73
#